data_AF-A0A2V8N8Z9-F1
#
_entry.id   AF-A0A2V8N8Z9-F1
#
_cell.length_a   1.000
_cell.length_b   1.000
_cell.length_c   1.000
_cell.angle_alpha   90.00
_cell.angle_beta   90.00
_cell.angle_gamma   90.00
#
_symmetry.space_group_name_H-M   'P 1'
#
loop_
_entity.id
_entity.type
_entity.pdbx_description
1 polymer ?
#
loop_
_entity_poly.entity_id
_entity_poly.type
_entity_poly.pdbx_seq_one_letter_code
_entity_poly.pdbx_strand_id
1 'polypeptide(L)'
;MARIASIKATLNDAGGVRTVWEAHPGFTMGSVSLNDFIAVHDAVDELDKDCAKKDVELTGVKANRDDKARHLGELITRFRSGMRSTYGPDSPEYEQAGCTRASARKPPTRKGSSVSNPPAVTGA
;
A
#
# COMPACT_ATOMS: atom_id res chain seq x y z
N MET A 1 -21.76 14.51 2.98
CA MET A 1 -20.32 14.81 3.08
C MET A 1 -20.10 16.14 2.38
N ALA A 2 -19.72 17.19 3.11
CA ALA A 2 -19.41 18.48 2.50
C ALA A 2 -18.24 18.31 1.53
N ARG A 3 -18.27 19.06 0.41
CA ARG A 3 -17.17 19.07 -0.56
C ARG A 3 -15.92 19.55 0.19
N ILE A 4 -14.91 18.69 0.32
CA ILE A 4 -13.65 19.05 0.99
C ILE A 4 -13.02 20.18 0.17
N ALA A 5 -12.92 21.37 0.75
CA ALA A 5 -12.22 22.48 0.12
C ALA A 5 -10.74 22.11 -0.05
N SER A 6 -10.13 22.51 -1.16
CA SER A 6 -8.69 22.33 -1.35
C SER A 6 -7.97 23.24 -0.35
N ILE A 7 -7.29 22.67 0.64
CA ILE A 7 -6.59 23.41 1.70
C ILE A 7 -5.64 24.44 1.10
N LYS A 8 -4.87 24.05 0.08
CA LYS A 8 -3.96 24.95 -0.64
C LYS A 8 -4.68 26.13 -1.31
N ALA A 9 -5.83 25.87 -1.95
CA ALA A 9 -6.61 26.95 -2.56
C ALA A 9 -7.18 27.88 -1.50
N THR A 10 -7.70 27.33 -0.39
CA THR A 10 -8.24 28.09 0.72
C THR A 10 -7.19 28.96 1.41
N LEU A 11 -5.98 28.44 1.66
CA LEU A 11 -4.86 29.21 2.21
C LEU A 11 -4.41 30.33 1.25
N ASN A 12 -4.38 30.04 -0.06
CA ASN A 12 -4.04 31.05 -1.06
C ASN A 12 -5.06 32.20 -1.11
N ASP A 13 -6.35 31.86 -1.13
CA ASP A 13 -7.43 32.86 -1.11
C ASP A 13 -7.42 33.65 0.21
N ALA A 14 -7.18 32.98 1.33
CA ALA A 14 -7.08 33.60 2.65
C ALA A 14 -5.89 34.59 2.74
N GLY A 15 -4.79 34.34 2.05
CA GLY A 15 -3.68 35.29 1.93
C GLY A 15 -4.10 36.60 1.28
N GLY A 16 -4.88 36.55 0.20
CA GLY A 16 -5.43 37.74 -0.45
C GLY A 16 -6.40 38.52 0.46
N VAL A 17 -7.28 37.80 1.16
CA VAL A 17 -8.20 38.39 2.15
C VAL A 17 -7.42 39.06 3.29
N ARG A 18 -6.39 38.39 3.82
CA ARG A 18 -5.52 38.93 4.88
C ARG A 18 -4.90 40.26 4.47
N THR A 19 -4.32 40.35 3.27
CA THR A 19 -3.68 41.59 2.78
C THR A 19 -4.67 42.75 2.70
N VAL A 20 -5.88 42.51 2.19
CA VAL A 20 -6.91 43.56 2.13
C VAL A 20 -7.35 43.98 3.53
N TRP A 21 -7.51 43.03 4.45
CA TRP A 21 -7.99 43.31 5.79
C TRP A 21 -6.92 44.00 6.66
N GLU A 22 -5.64 43.67 6.49
CA GLU A 22 -4.51 44.39 7.11
C GLU A 22 -4.46 45.87 6.66
N ALA A 23 -4.88 46.18 5.43
CA ALA A 23 -5.01 47.57 4.95
C ALA A 23 -6.22 48.31 5.56
N HIS A 24 -7.16 47.59 6.16
CA HIS A 24 -8.39 48.12 6.75
C HIS A 24 -8.61 47.57 8.17
N PRO A 25 -7.72 47.87 9.15
CA PRO A 25 -7.72 47.23 10.46
C PRO A 25 -8.95 47.54 11.32
N GLY A 26 -9.69 48.60 11.01
CA GLY A 26 -10.96 48.95 11.67
C GLY A 26 -12.18 48.20 11.11
N PHE A 27 -12.03 47.45 10.03
CA PHE A 27 -13.10 46.63 9.47
C PHE A 27 -13.33 45.38 10.32
N THR A 28 -14.57 45.08 10.65
CA THR A 28 -14.96 43.82 11.29
C THR A 28 -16.09 43.17 10.51
N MET A 29 -16.07 41.85 10.41
CA MET A 29 -17.15 41.08 9.81
C MET A 29 -18.04 40.54 10.93
N GLY A 30 -19.01 41.37 11.36
CA GLY A 30 -19.81 41.08 12.54
C GLY A 30 -18.92 40.99 13.79
N SER A 31 -18.86 39.82 14.42
CA SER A 31 -18.02 39.55 15.58
C SER A 31 -16.59 39.09 15.25
N VAL A 32 -16.26 38.87 13.98
CA VAL A 32 -14.95 38.36 13.57
C VAL A 32 -14.02 39.54 13.29
N SER A 33 -12.91 39.57 14.02
CA SER A 33 -11.81 40.52 13.83
C SER A 33 -10.73 39.97 12.91
N LEU A 34 -9.83 40.85 12.45
CA LEU A 34 -8.61 40.45 11.73
C LEU A 34 -7.78 39.43 12.53
N ASN A 35 -7.70 39.59 13.86
CA ASN A 35 -6.94 38.68 14.71
C ASN A 35 -7.55 37.28 14.73
N ASP A 36 -8.88 37.18 14.77
CA ASP A 36 -9.58 35.89 14.70
C ASP A 36 -9.32 35.20 13.36
N PHE A 37 -9.35 35.97 12.27
CA PHE A 37 -9.06 35.46 10.94
C PHE A 37 -7.61 34.96 10.82
N ILE A 38 -6.62 35.73 11.29
CA ILE A 38 -5.21 35.34 11.30
C ILE A 38 -5.01 34.07 12.13
N ALA A 39 -5.63 33.99 13.32
CA ALA A 39 -5.52 32.81 14.17
C ALA A 39 -6.05 31.54 13.47
N VAL A 40 -7.18 31.63 12.76
CA VAL A 40 -7.72 30.50 12.00
C VAL A 40 -6.83 30.16 10.79
N HIS A 41 -6.34 31.17 10.07
CA HIS A 41 -5.42 30.97 8.96
C HIS A 41 -4.16 30.21 9.40
N ASP A 42 -3.50 30.68 10.46
CA ASP A 42 -2.25 30.11 10.94
C ASP A 42 -2.49 28.70 11.51
N ALA A 43 -3.61 28.47 12.20
CA ALA A 43 -3.99 27.13 12.66
C ALA A 43 -4.20 26.13 11.51
N VAL A 44 -4.80 26.57 10.38
CA VAL A 44 -4.97 25.70 9.20
C VAL A 44 -3.62 25.37 8.56
N ASP A 45 -2.73 26.35 8.42
CA ASP A 45 -1.38 26.15 7.86
C ASP A 45 -0.53 25.22 8.75
N GLU A 46 -0.59 25.38 10.07
CA GLU A 46 0.09 24.48 11.02
C GLU A 46 -0.45 23.04 10.93
N LEU A 47 -1.78 22.87 10.90
CA LEU A 47 -2.39 21.55 10.78
C LEU A 47 -2.06 20.87 9.45
N ASP A 48 -2.02 21.61 8.34
CA ASP A 48 -1.64 21.08 7.02
C ASP A 48 -0.20 20.56 7.04
N LYS A 49 0.73 21.34 7.62
CA LYS A 49 2.13 20.92 7.81
C LYS A 49 2.22 19.67 8.68
N ASP A 50 1.43 19.58 9.73
CA ASP A 50 1.40 18.43 10.62
C ASP A 50 0.79 17.19 9.97
N CYS A 51 -0.21 17.34 9.11
CA CYS A 51 -0.71 16.26 8.26
C CYS A 51 0.38 15.75 7.32
N ALA A 52 1.08 16.67 6.63
CA ALA A 52 2.17 16.29 5.73
C ALA A 52 3.31 15.52 6.44
N LYS A 53 3.67 15.92 7.68
CA LYS A 53 4.65 15.17 8.50
C LYS A 53 4.14 13.77 8.83
N LYS A 54 2.89 13.64 9.29
CA LYS A 54 2.30 12.34 9.62
C LYS A 54 2.19 11.43 8.40
N ASP A 55 1.93 11.97 7.21
CA ASP A 55 1.91 11.19 5.98
C ASP A 55 3.29 10.59 5.64
N VAL A 56 4.36 11.33 5.88
CA VAL A 56 5.75 10.82 5.74
C VAL A 56 6.02 9.72 6.76
N GLU A 57 5.68 9.92 8.03
CA GLU A 57 5.84 8.90 9.08
C GLU A 57 5.06 7.63 8.74
N LEU A 58 3.80 7.78 8.33
CA LEU A 58 2.92 6.68 7.95
C LEU A 58 3.46 5.93 6.73
N THR A 59 4.05 6.64 5.77
CA THR A 59 4.74 6.03 4.62
C THR A 59 5.93 5.18 5.07
N GLY A 60 6.75 5.69 6.00
CA GLY A 60 7.85 4.94 6.58
C GLY A 60 7.41 3.68 7.32
N VAL A 61 6.35 3.79 8.13
CA VAL A 61 5.77 2.63 8.85
C VAL A 61 5.22 1.59 7.87
N LYS A 62 4.53 2.02 6.80
CA LYS A 62 4.03 1.10 5.76
C LYS A 62 5.17 0.36 5.06
N ALA A 63 6.22 1.07 4.67
CA ALA A 63 7.38 0.45 4.02
C ALA A 63 8.01 -0.63 4.92
N ASN A 64 8.26 -0.32 6.20
CA ASN A 64 8.80 -1.30 7.14
C ASN A 64 7.85 -2.49 7.35
N ARG A 65 6.54 -2.26 7.48
CA ARG A 65 5.56 -3.35 7.58
C ARG A 65 5.62 -4.26 6.36
N ASP A 66 5.67 -3.71 5.17
CA ASP A 66 5.65 -4.46 3.92
C ASP A 66 6.95 -5.26 3.74
N ASP A 67 8.09 -4.70 4.13
CA ASP A 67 9.38 -5.41 4.18
C ASP A 67 9.35 -6.59 5.16
N LYS A 68 8.80 -6.39 6.37
CA LYS A 68 8.65 -7.48 7.35
C LYS A 68 7.69 -8.56 6.87
N ALA A 69 6.58 -8.18 6.22
CA ALA A 69 5.63 -9.12 5.64
C ALA A 69 6.28 -9.96 4.53
N ARG A 70 7.10 -9.34 3.66
CA ARG A 70 7.86 -10.05 2.63
C ARG A 70 8.83 -11.05 3.25
N HIS A 71 9.62 -10.62 4.24
CA HIS A 71 10.56 -11.50 4.93
C HIS A 71 9.85 -12.67 5.63
N LEU A 72 8.71 -12.42 6.28
CA LEU A 72 7.91 -13.48 6.89
C LEU A 72 7.41 -14.50 5.85
N GLY A 73 7.00 -14.04 4.67
CA GLY A 73 6.61 -14.92 3.55
C GLY A 73 7.74 -15.84 3.09
N GLU A 74 8.97 -15.34 3.02
CA GLU A 74 10.16 -16.15 2.72
C GLU A 74 10.41 -17.21 3.80
N LEU A 75 10.30 -16.83 5.07
CA LEU A 75 10.46 -17.75 6.20
C LEU A 75 9.39 -18.84 6.20
N ILE A 76 8.12 -18.49 5.94
CA ILE A 76 7.03 -19.46 5.82
C ILE A 76 7.34 -20.48 4.70
N THR A 77 7.84 -20.01 3.56
CA THR A 77 8.20 -20.89 2.44
C THR A 77 9.34 -21.84 2.78
N ARG A 78 10.39 -21.33 3.46
CA ARG A 78 11.51 -22.15 3.94
C ARG A 78 11.04 -23.17 4.98
N PHE A 79 10.22 -22.74 5.93
CA PHE A 79 9.66 -23.62 6.97
C PHE A 79 8.88 -24.79 6.35
N ARG A 80 7.98 -24.51 5.40
CA ARG A 80 7.20 -25.55 4.70
C ARG A 80 8.09 -26.54 3.95
N SER A 81 9.15 -26.05 3.31
CA SER A 81 10.15 -26.91 2.67
C SER A 81 10.90 -27.78 3.67
N GLY A 82 11.26 -27.21 4.83
CA GLY A 82 11.87 -27.94 5.95
C GLY A 82 10.96 -29.05 6.49
N MET A 83 9.68 -28.75 6.74
CA MET A 83 8.68 -29.74 7.17
C MET A 83 8.58 -30.91 6.18
N ARG A 84 8.55 -30.61 4.88
CA ARG A 84 8.57 -31.66 3.84
C ARG A 84 9.84 -32.51 3.92
N SER A 85 11.00 -31.90 4.15
CA SER A 85 12.28 -32.60 4.21
C SER A 85 12.44 -33.46 5.46
N THR A 86 11.94 -33.01 6.61
CA THR A 86 12.14 -33.67 7.90
C THR A 86 11.10 -34.75 8.15
N TYR A 87 9.81 -34.46 7.91
CA TYR A 87 8.70 -35.37 8.23
C TYR A 87 8.15 -36.09 7.00
N GLY A 88 8.52 -35.64 5.80
CA GLY A 88 8.05 -36.21 4.54
C GLY A 88 6.78 -35.54 4.00
N PRO A 89 6.48 -35.73 2.71
CA PRO A 89 5.44 -35.00 1.98
C PRO A 89 4.00 -35.44 2.27
N ASP A 90 3.79 -36.53 3.02
CA ASP A 90 2.47 -37.06 3.40
C ASP A 90 2.21 -37.01 4.91
N SER A 91 3.10 -36.37 5.67
CA SER A 91 3.01 -36.29 7.13
C SER A 91 1.88 -35.35 7.61
N PRO A 92 1.28 -35.63 8.78
CA PRO A 92 0.33 -34.72 9.42
C PRO A 92 0.90 -33.33 9.68
N GLU A 93 2.17 -33.23 10.07
CA GLU A 93 2.83 -31.97 10.39
C GLU A 93 3.05 -31.12 9.14
N TYR A 94 3.29 -31.76 7.98
CA TYR A 94 3.35 -31.07 6.70
C TYR A 94 1.99 -30.48 6.30
N GLU A 95 0.90 -31.19 6.56
CA GLU A 95 -0.45 -30.69 6.33
C GLU A 95 -0.82 -29.55 7.28
N GLN A 96 -0.51 -29.70 8.57
CA GLN A 96 -0.77 -28.69 9.59
C GLN A 96 -0.02 -27.37 9.31
N ALA A 97 1.15 -27.42 8.66
CA ALA A 97 1.86 -26.25 8.16
C ALA A 97 1.16 -25.53 6.97
N GLY A 98 -0.05 -25.97 6.60
CA GLY A 98 -0.89 -25.42 5.54
C GLY A 98 -0.49 -25.90 4.14
N CYS A 99 0.16 -27.07 4.02
CA CYS A 99 0.50 -27.67 2.73
C CYS A 99 -0.45 -28.83 2.39
N THR A 100 -0.61 -29.13 1.11
CA THR A 100 -1.35 -30.33 0.69
C THR A 100 -0.42 -31.54 0.69
N ARG A 101 -0.84 -32.65 1.33
CA ARG A 101 -0.13 -33.95 1.28
C ARG A 101 0.03 -34.45 -0.16
N ALA A 102 1.11 -35.15 -0.48
CA ALA A 102 1.35 -35.65 -1.85
C ALA A 102 0.25 -36.59 -2.36
N SER A 103 -0.21 -37.50 -1.51
CA SER A 103 -1.35 -38.40 -1.73
C SER A 103 -2.66 -37.69 -2.08
N ALA A 104 -2.86 -36.46 -1.58
CA ALA A 104 -4.05 -35.65 -1.84
C ALA A 104 -3.87 -34.69 -3.04
N ARG A 105 -2.69 -34.61 -3.66
CA ARG A 105 -2.43 -33.72 -4.80
C ARG A 105 -2.93 -34.34 -6.09
N LYS A 106 -3.55 -33.51 -6.94
CA LYS A 106 -3.89 -33.90 -8.31
C LYS A 106 -2.61 -34.18 -9.11
N PRO A 107 -2.51 -35.31 -9.85
CA PRO A 107 -1.33 -35.61 -10.67
C PRO A 107 -1.07 -34.53 -11.73
N PRO A 108 0.20 -34.17 -11.98
CA PRO A 108 0.53 -33.21 -13.04
C PRO A 108 0.18 -33.79 -14.41
N THR A 109 -0.63 -33.07 -15.20
CA THR A 109 -0.93 -33.43 -16.59
C THR A 109 0.16 -32.88 -17.51
N ARG A 110 0.92 -33.76 -18.18
CA ARG A 110 1.91 -33.34 -19.20
C ARG A 110 1.22 -33.25 -20.56
N LYS A 111 1.32 -32.12 -21.27
CA LYS A 111 0.98 -32.04 -22.70
C LYS A 111 2.00 -32.91 -23.46
N GLY A 112 1.51 -33.92 -24.19
CA GLY A 112 2.37 -34.88 -24.91
C GLY A 112 3.14 -34.22 -26.05
N SER A 113 4.45 -34.44 -26.10
CA SER A 113 5.28 -34.11 -27.26
C SER A 113 4.95 -35.07 -28.41
N SER A 114 4.48 -34.53 -29.54
CA SER A 114 4.27 -35.31 -30.76
C SER A 114 5.62 -35.73 -31.35
N VAL A 115 5.91 -37.03 -31.33
CA VAL A 115 7.04 -37.63 -32.04
C VAL A 115 6.71 -37.65 -33.54
N SER A 116 7.36 -36.80 -34.34
CA SER A 116 7.35 -36.92 -35.80
C SER A 116 8.42 -37.92 -36.23
N ASN A 117 8.02 -39.11 -36.67
CA ASN A 117 8.92 -40.06 -37.35
C ASN A 117 9.01 -39.75 -38.87
N PRO A 118 10.17 -40.01 -39.52
CA PRO A 118 10.47 -39.56 -40.88
C PRO A 118 9.84 -40.45 -41.96
N PRO A 119 9.60 -39.95 -43.20
CA PRO A 119 9.16 -40.80 -44.29
C PRO A 119 10.34 -41.57 -44.90
N ALA A 120 10.19 -42.90 -44.97
CA ALA A 120 10.96 -43.76 -45.83
C ALA A 120 10.56 -43.52 -47.30
N VAL A 121 11.53 -43.28 -48.18
CA VAL A 121 11.32 -43.31 -49.64
C VAL A 121 12.17 -44.43 -50.21
N THR A 122 11.47 -45.44 -50.73
CA THR A 122 11.96 -46.51 -51.60
C THR A 122 11.63 -46.12 -53.04
N GLY A 123 12.57 -46.27 -53.98
CA GLY A 123 12.28 -46.17 -55.41
C GLY A 123 13.53 -45.98 -56.26
N ALA A 124 13.94 -47.07 -56.92
CA ALA A 124 14.85 -47.10 -58.06
C ALA A 124 14.04 -47.18 -59.36
#